data_AF-A0A127F3D9-F1
#
_entry.id   AF-A0A127F3D9-F1
#
_cell.length_a   1.000
_cell.length_b   1.000
_cell.length_c   1.000
_cell.angle_alpha   90.00
_cell.angle_beta   90.00
_cell.angle_gamma   90.00
#
_symmetry.space_group_name_H-M   'P 1'
#
loop_
_entity.id
_entity.type
_entity.pdbx_description
1 polymer ?
#
loop_
_entity_poly.entity_id
_entity_poly.type
_entity_poly.pdbx_seq_one_letter_code
_entity_poly.pdbx_strand_id
1 'polypeptide(L)'
;MFAHRAKRVGIAVALSFILAGLTVSVSLAQPAKSTATASEGHSYFIEFRVATIGAYGHSYAAYGAGSRVKYTDLHPMGNYAIMAIGHVLPVPANTEWDPDVLKLPIASRYRVSLTNAQYARLTAAIAKAKTNRSPTWNAVTNNCNHFIGELAEAIGLTVPGSFQVSYAFVPALKALNVANHPDGASTSKRSSKPQAPQT
;
A
#
# COMPACT_ATOMS: atom_id res chain seq x y z
N MET A 1 -30.41 55.94 -34.11
CA MET A 1 -31.07 56.64 -32.99
C MET A 1 -29.99 57.29 -32.14
N PHE A 2 -30.07 58.62 -32.04
CA PHE A 2 -29.45 59.55 -31.08
C PHE A 2 -28.11 59.19 -30.39
N ALA A 3 -27.04 59.84 -30.83
CA ALA A 3 -25.86 60.10 -30.02
C ALA A 3 -25.66 61.62 -29.91
N HIS A 4 -25.98 62.18 -28.74
CA HIS A 4 -25.55 63.51 -28.32
C HIS A 4 -25.68 63.61 -26.80
N ARG A 5 -24.55 63.67 -26.08
CA ARG A 5 -24.20 64.84 -25.27
C ARG A 5 -22.82 64.68 -24.66
N ALA A 6 -21.93 65.54 -25.13
CA ALA A 6 -20.74 65.93 -24.40
C ALA A 6 -21.09 66.99 -23.34
N LYS A 7 -20.09 67.24 -22.47
CA LYS A 7 -19.80 68.43 -21.64
C LYS A 7 -19.97 68.18 -20.14
N ARG A 8 -19.10 68.67 -19.26
CA ARG A 8 -17.75 69.31 -19.24
C ARG A 8 -17.51 69.61 -17.75
N VAL A 9 -16.27 69.98 -17.39
CA VAL A 9 -15.88 70.74 -16.17
C VAL A 9 -15.87 69.89 -14.88
N GLY A 10 -14.87 69.96 -14.01
CA GLY A 10 -13.69 70.81 -13.90
C GLY A 10 -12.88 70.41 -12.67
N ILE A 11 -11.69 71.00 -12.61
CA ILE A 11 -10.56 70.74 -11.73
C ILE A 11 -10.86 71.04 -10.25
N ALA A 12 -10.35 70.20 -9.34
CA ALA A 12 -9.81 70.65 -8.06
C ALA A 12 -8.82 69.62 -7.49
N VAL A 13 -7.55 70.02 -7.44
CA VAL A 13 -6.48 69.35 -6.70
C VAL A 13 -6.67 69.66 -5.22
N ALA A 14 -6.68 68.63 -4.38
CA ALA A 14 -6.38 68.78 -2.97
C ALA A 14 -5.48 67.61 -2.54
N LEU A 15 -4.18 67.91 -2.39
CA LEU A 15 -3.25 67.05 -1.69
C LEU A 15 -3.69 66.97 -0.22
N SER A 16 -3.82 65.75 0.30
CA SER A 16 -3.85 65.50 1.73
C SER A 16 -3.05 64.24 1.98
N PHE A 17 -1.79 64.44 2.38
CA PHE A 17 -0.95 63.41 2.96
C PHE A 17 -1.49 63.09 4.35
N ILE A 18 -2.15 61.93 4.51
CA ILE A 18 -2.40 61.32 5.81
C ILE A 18 -1.61 60.02 5.85
N LEU A 19 -0.40 60.11 6.41
CA LEU A 19 0.43 58.95 6.73
C LEU A 19 -0.07 58.35 8.04
N ALA A 20 -1.11 57.52 7.97
CA ALA A 20 -1.53 56.69 9.08
C ALA A 20 -0.65 55.43 9.09
N GLY A 21 0.29 55.37 10.03
CA GLY A 21 1.10 54.17 10.28
C GLY A 21 0.23 53.03 10.77
N LEU A 22 -0.09 52.09 9.88
CA LEU A 22 -0.68 50.80 10.23
C LEU A 22 0.45 49.85 10.60
N THR A 23 0.68 49.65 11.90
CA THR A 23 1.58 48.61 12.39
C THR A 23 0.88 47.25 12.19
N VAL A 24 1.18 46.58 11.07
CA VAL A 24 0.81 45.17 10.90
C VAL A 24 1.67 44.36 11.87
N SER A 25 1.07 43.92 12.96
CA SER A 25 1.66 42.89 13.82
C SER A 25 1.65 41.59 13.06
N VAL A 26 2.76 41.25 12.40
CA VAL A 26 2.99 39.90 11.89
C VAL A 26 3.16 39.00 13.11
N SER A 27 2.05 38.41 13.56
CA SER A 27 2.11 37.26 14.44
C SER A 27 2.72 36.12 13.63
N LEU A 28 3.99 35.82 13.89
CA LEU A 28 4.63 34.59 13.45
C LEU A 28 3.84 33.44 14.11
N ALA A 29 2.82 32.97 13.40
CA ALA A 29 2.15 31.72 13.71
C ALA A 29 3.23 30.63 13.69
N GLN A 30 3.67 30.26 14.88
CA GLN A 30 4.53 29.12 15.10
C GLN A 30 3.86 27.92 14.42
N PRO A 31 4.57 27.14 13.58
CA PRO A 31 3.96 25.97 12.97
C PRO A 31 3.51 25.09 14.13
N ALA A 32 2.19 25.00 14.31
CA ALA A 32 1.61 24.05 15.20
C ALA A 32 2.19 22.70 14.77
N LYS A 33 2.97 22.07 15.65
CA LYS A 33 3.25 20.64 15.53
C LYS A 33 1.89 20.02 15.31
N SER A 34 1.65 19.54 14.09
CA SER A 34 0.49 18.73 13.78
C SER A 34 0.62 17.50 14.67
N THR A 35 0.05 17.58 15.87
CA THR A 35 -0.28 16.42 16.66
C THR A 35 -1.30 15.72 15.80
N ALA A 36 -0.80 14.79 14.98
CA ALA A 36 -1.60 13.79 14.31
C ALA A 36 -2.58 13.28 15.37
N THR A 37 -3.84 13.67 15.23
CA THR A 37 -4.94 13.05 15.93
C THR A 37 -4.75 11.56 15.71
N ALA A 38 -4.46 10.84 16.79
CA ALA A 38 -4.41 9.39 16.77
C ALA A 38 -5.77 8.93 16.23
N SER A 39 -5.78 8.57 14.95
CA SER A 39 -6.97 8.10 14.25
C SER A 39 -7.52 6.90 15.02
N GLU A 40 -8.75 7.01 15.50
CA GLU A 40 -9.49 5.85 15.96
C GLU A 40 -9.56 4.80 14.83
N GLY A 41 -8.91 3.65 15.05
CA GLY A 41 -9.56 2.35 14.89
C GLY A 41 -9.35 1.52 13.63
N HIS A 42 -8.74 2.00 12.54
CA HIS A 42 -8.50 1.17 11.36
C HIS A 42 -7.01 1.06 11.03
N SER A 43 -6.35 0.11 11.69
CA SER A 43 -5.03 -0.37 11.26
C SER A 43 -5.21 -1.19 9.97
N TYR A 44 -5.20 -0.50 8.82
CA TYR A 44 -5.14 -1.16 7.52
C TYR A 44 -3.83 -1.90 7.38
N PHE A 45 -3.87 -3.06 6.73
CA PHE A 45 -2.67 -3.86 6.54
C PHE A 45 -2.74 -4.70 5.27
N ILE A 46 -1.56 -5.12 4.84
CA ILE A 46 -1.35 -6.29 3.99
C ILE A 46 -0.28 -7.18 4.62
N GLU A 47 -0.45 -8.48 4.49
CA GLU A 47 0.49 -9.50 4.92
C GLU A 47 0.72 -10.48 3.77
N PHE A 48 1.91 -10.41 3.21
CA PHE A 48 2.39 -11.36 2.21
C PHE A 48 2.79 -12.65 2.92
N ARG A 49 2.32 -13.79 2.44
CA ARG A 49 2.52 -15.10 3.05
C ARG A 49 3.01 -16.10 2.02
N VAL A 50 3.70 -17.13 2.49
CA VAL A 50 4.05 -18.31 1.70
C VAL A 50 3.45 -19.54 2.36
N ALA A 51 2.53 -20.20 1.67
CA ALA A 51 2.04 -21.52 2.07
C ALA A 51 3.04 -22.60 1.64
N THR A 52 3.20 -23.62 2.49
CA THR A 52 4.09 -24.76 2.23
C THR A 52 3.40 -25.75 1.29
N ILE A 53 3.62 -25.60 -0.03
CA ILE A 53 3.05 -26.45 -1.09
C ILE A 53 4.14 -26.88 -2.04
N GLY A 54 4.40 -28.19 -2.11
CA GLY A 54 5.42 -28.76 -2.99
C GLY A 54 6.78 -28.07 -2.86
N ALA A 55 7.58 -28.15 -3.93
CA ALA A 55 8.91 -27.55 -3.98
C ALA A 55 8.92 -26.03 -4.21
N TYR A 56 7.84 -25.47 -4.80
CA TYR A 56 7.77 -24.05 -5.15
C TYR A 56 7.25 -23.17 -4.01
N GLY A 57 6.39 -23.71 -3.15
CA GLY A 57 5.55 -22.93 -2.25
C GLY A 57 4.54 -22.07 -3.02
N HIS A 58 3.60 -21.44 -2.31
CA HIS A 58 2.61 -20.55 -2.91
C HIS A 58 2.52 -19.24 -2.18
N SER A 59 2.77 -18.13 -2.89
CA SER A 59 2.65 -16.79 -2.33
C SER A 59 1.22 -16.26 -2.46
N TYR A 60 0.72 -15.67 -1.38
CA TYR A 60 -0.62 -15.09 -1.31
C TYR A 60 -0.63 -13.90 -0.34
N ALA A 61 -1.67 -13.07 -0.43
CA ALA A 61 -1.82 -11.89 0.42
C ALA A 61 -3.06 -11.99 1.32
N ALA A 62 -2.87 -11.71 2.60
CA ALA A 62 -3.93 -11.42 3.54
C ALA A 62 -4.01 -9.90 3.77
N TYR A 63 -5.15 -9.27 3.61
CA TYR A 63 -5.28 -7.82 3.73
C TYR A 63 -6.59 -7.43 4.40
N GLY A 64 -6.64 -6.22 4.97
CA GLY A 64 -7.89 -5.72 5.56
C GLY A 64 -7.70 -4.63 6.58
N ALA A 65 -8.68 -4.50 7.46
CA ALA A 65 -8.76 -3.46 8.49
C ALA A 65 -9.09 -4.08 9.85
N GLY A 66 -8.21 -3.91 10.83
CA GLY A 66 -8.38 -4.51 12.16
C GLY A 66 -8.53 -6.03 12.08
N SER A 67 -9.65 -6.56 12.58
CA SER A 67 -9.97 -8.00 12.58
C SER A 67 -10.57 -8.53 11.27
N ARG A 68 -10.94 -7.66 10.33
CA ARG A 68 -11.58 -8.07 9.06
C ARG A 68 -10.50 -8.41 8.05
N VAL A 69 -10.23 -9.71 7.86
CA VAL A 69 -9.20 -10.22 6.95
C VAL A 69 -9.84 -10.76 5.67
N LYS A 70 -9.28 -10.38 4.52
CA LYS A 70 -9.58 -10.92 3.19
C LYS A 70 -8.31 -11.52 2.60
N TYR A 71 -8.47 -12.40 1.63
CA TYR A 71 -7.37 -13.09 0.97
C TYR A 71 -7.45 -12.94 -0.55
N THR A 72 -6.29 -12.97 -1.19
CA THR A 72 -6.15 -12.93 -2.65
C THR A 72 -4.82 -13.53 -3.04
N ASP A 73 -4.77 -14.16 -4.21
CA ASP A 73 -3.59 -14.72 -4.83
C ASP A 73 -3.79 -14.82 -6.35
N LEU A 74 -2.86 -15.47 -7.05
CA LEU A 74 -3.01 -15.84 -8.45
C LEU A 74 -2.46 -17.25 -8.64
N HIS A 75 -3.28 -18.17 -9.14
CA HIS A 75 -2.90 -19.58 -9.30
C HIS A 75 -3.54 -20.18 -10.57
N PRO A 76 -2.98 -21.26 -11.15
CA PRO A 76 -3.59 -21.89 -12.30
C PRO A 76 -4.91 -22.56 -11.91
N MET A 77 -5.87 -22.58 -12.83
CA MET A 77 -7.09 -23.37 -12.68
C MET A 77 -6.80 -24.84 -13.04
N GLY A 78 -7.31 -25.77 -12.24
CA GLY A 78 -7.20 -27.20 -12.52
C GLY A 78 -6.13 -27.89 -11.68
N ASN A 79 -5.54 -28.95 -12.24
CA ASN A 79 -4.64 -29.85 -11.51
C ASN A 79 -3.16 -29.62 -11.86
N TYR A 80 -2.29 -30.48 -11.30
CA TYR A 80 -0.84 -30.46 -11.57
C TYR A 80 -0.48 -30.58 -13.06
N ALA A 81 -1.29 -31.25 -13.89
CA ALA A 81 -1.02 -31.34 -15.32
C ALA A 81 -1.18 -29.97 -16.02
N ILE A 82 -2.21 -29.19 -15.65
CA ILE A 82 -2.38 -27.82 -16.15
C ILE A 82 -1.25 -26.92 -15.65
N MET A 83 -0.84 -27.06 -14.38
CA MET A 83 0.33 -26.34 -13.86
C MET A 83 1.60 -26.68 -14.65
N ALA A 84 1.82 -27.95 -15.02
CA ALA A 84 2.97 -28.35 -15.82
C ALA A 84 2.96 -27.70 -17.21
N ILE A 85 1.80 -27.69 -17.90
CA ILE A 85 1.63 -26.97 -19.18
C ILE A 85 1.92 -25.48 -19.02
N GLY A 86 1.50 -24.91 -17.89
CA GLY A 86 1.72 -23.52 -17.49
C GLY A 86 3.19 -23.08 -17.42
N HIS A 87 4.14 -24.01 -17.42
CA HIS A 87 5.57 -23.69 -17.49
C HIS A 87 6.04 -23.33 -18.90
N VAL A 88 5.30 -23.74 -19.93
CA VAL A 88 5.65 -23.51 -21.34
C VAL A 88 4.66 -22.56 -22.00
N LEU A 89 3.36 -22.69 -21.70
CA LEU A 89 2.30 -21.89 -22.31
C LEU A 89 1.41 -21.24 -21.23
N PRO A 90 0.81 -20.07 -21.47
CA PRO A 90 -0.19 -19.52 -20.57
C PRO A 90 -1.41 -20.45 -20.43
N VAL A 91 -1.87 -20.67 -19.21
CA VAL A 91 -3.08 -21.47 -18.89
C VAL A 91 -4.10 -20.61 -18.14
N PRO A 92 -5.38 -20.98 -18.05
CA PRO A 92 -6.35 -20.23 -17.25
C PRO A 92 -5.96 -20.12 -15.78
N ALA A 93 -6.24 -18.98 -15.16
CA ALA A 93 -5.93 -18.67 -13.76
C ALA A 93 -7.17 -18.33 -12.94
N ASN A 94 -7.02 -18.33 -11.62
CA ASN A 94 -7.94 -17.68 -10.70
C ASN A 94 -7.19 -16.61 -9.89
N THR A 95 -7.91 -15.55 -9.50
CA THR A 95 -7.40 -14.50 -8.58
C THR A 95 -8.07 -14.57 -7.20
N GLU A 96 -8.98 -15.52 -7.04
CA GLU A 96 -9.58 -15.88 -5.76
C GLU A 96 -8.74 -16.95 -5.08
N TRP A 97 -8.58 -16.79 -3.77
CA TRP A 97 -7.83 -17.72 -2.94
C TRP A 97 -8.58 -19.05 -2.78
N ASP A 98 -7.83 -20.14 -2.82
CA ASP A 98 -8.32 -21.48 -2.46
C ASP A 98 -8.36 -21.64 -0.92
N PRO A 99 -9.50 -21.99 -0.32
CA PRO A 99 -9.58 -22.19 1.12
C PRO A 99 -8.76 -23.31 1.72
N ASP A 100 -8.36 -24.30 0.92
CA ASP A 100 -7.47 -25.36 1.38
C ASP A 100 -6.04 -24.85 1.56
N VAL A 101 -5.62 -23.80 0.83
CA VAL A 101 -4.32 -23.15 1.02
C VAL A 101 -4.19 -22.57 2.42
N LEU A 102 -5.27 -22.04 3.00
CA LEU A 102 -5.22 -21.45 4.35
C LEU A 102 -5.02 -22.47 5.46
N LYS A 103 -5.26 -23.77 5.19
CA LYS A 103 -5.05 -24.85 6.15
C LYS A 103 -3.58 -25.28 6.22
N LEU A 104 -2.75 -24.82 5.30
CA LEU A 104 -1.36 -25.25 5.18
C LEU A 104 -0.42 -24.44 6.10
N PRO A 105 0.72 -25.04 6.51
CA PRO A 105 1.74 -24.33 7.25
C PRO A 105 2.27 -23.12 6.48
N ILE A 106 2.39 -21.98 7.17
CA ILE A 106 2.98 -20.76 6.63
C ILE A 106 4.50 -20.83 6.80
N ALA A 107 5.23 -20.90 5.68
CA ALA A 107 6.69 -20.93 5.66
C ALA A 107 7.30 -19.56 5.99
N SER A 108 6.70 -18.47 5.50
CA SER A 108 7.15 -17.11 5.81
C SER A 108 6.01 -16.10 5.71
N ARG A 109 6.19 -14.96 6.38
CA ARG A 109 5.24 -13.84 6.38
C ARG A 109 5.95 -12.48 6.42
N TYR A 110 5.40 -11.51 5.71
CA TYR A 110 5.82 -10.11 5.75
C TYR A 110 4.59 -9.20 5.79
N ARG A 111 4.40 -8.54 6.94
CA ARG A 111 3.25 -7.66 7.19
C ARG A 111 3.67 -6.19 7.11
N VAL A 112 2.83 -5.39 6.47
CA VAL A 112 2.99 -3.95 6.31
C VAL A 112 1.71 -3.25 6.79
N SER A 113 1.87 -2.29 7.69
CA SER A 113 0.80 -1.37 8.07
C SER A 113 0.61 -0.32 6.97
N LEU A 114 -0.63 -0.02 6.64
CA LEU A 114 -0.96 0.84 5.50
C LEU A 114 -1.63 2.13 5.97
N THR A 115 -1.27 3.23 5.32
CA THR A 115 -2.07 4.47 5.35
C THR A 115 -3.38 4.27 4.58
N ASN A 116 -4.35 5.16 4.78
CA ASN A 116 -5.61 5.17 4.01
C ASN A 116 -5.34 5.21 2.49
N ALA A 117 -4.38 6.03 2.05
CA ALA A 117 -4.04 6.16 0.66
C ALA A 117 -3.42 4.87 0.09
N GLN A 118 -2.53 4.20 0.84
CA GLN A 118 -1.98 2.92 0.43
C GLN A 118 -3.06 1.83 0.37
N TYR A 119 -3.94 1.77 1.36
CA TYR A 119 -5.03 0.80 1.37
C TYR A 119 -5.99 1.01 0.18
N ALA A 120 -6.32 2.26 -0.15
CA ALA A 120 -7.11 2.58 -1.33
C ALA A 120 -6.44 2.06 -2.62
N ARG A 121 -5.14 2.31 -2.81
CA ARG A 121 -4.38 1.80 -3.98
C ARG A 121 -4.35 0.27 -4.02
N LEU A 122 -4.13 -0.38 -2.87
CA LEU A 122 -4.16 -1.84 -2.77
C LEU A 122 -5.51 -2.39 -3.23
N THR A 123 -6.61 -1.87 -2.68
CA THR A 123 -7.95 -2.35 -3.03
C THR A 123 -8.30 -2.09 -4.49
N ALA A 124 -7.83 -0.98 -5.09
CA ALA A 124 -7.97 -0.71 -6.50
C ALA A 124 -7.17 -1.69 -7.37
N ALA A 125 -5.95 -2.05 -7.00
CA ALA A 125 -5.14 -3.05 -7.71
C ALA A 125 -5.81 -4.44 -7.69
N ILE A 126 -6.30 -4.87 -6.53
CA ILE A 126 -7.05 -6.13 -6.39
C ILE A 126 -8.33 -6.11 -7.21
N ALA A 127 -9.09 -5.01 -7.16
CA ALA A 127 -10.31 -4.86 -7.95
C ALA A 127 -10.00 -4.95 -9.46
N LYS A 128 -8.96 -4.25 -9.93
CA LYS A 128 -8.50 -4.31 -11.32
C LYS A 128 -8.17 -5.75 -11.73
N ALA A 129 -7.40 -6.48 -10.92
CA ALA A 129 -7.09 -7.87 -11.20
C ALA A 129 -8.35 -8.74 -11.35
N LYS A 130 -9.34 -8.54 -10.47
CA LYS A 130 -10.64 -9.24 -10.49
C LYS A 130 -11.56 -8.85 -11.66
N THR A 131 -11.34 -7.70 -12.31
CA THR A 131 -12.10 -7.34 -13.52
C THR A 131 -11.67 -8.17 -14.74
N ASN A 132 -10.49 -8.79 -14.71
CA ASN A 132 -10.07 -9.68 -15.77
C ASN A 132 -10.90 -10.98 -15.71
N ARG A 133 -11.79 -11.17 -16.68
CA ARG A 133 -12.68 -12.33 -16.77
C ARG A 133 -11.99 -13.61 -17.25
N SER A 134 -10.81 -13.48 -17.84
CA SER A 134 -10.03 -14.59 -18.38
C SER A 134 -8.55 -14.43 -18.02
N PRO A 135 -8.20 -14.40 -16.71
CA PRO A 135 -6.82 -14.26 -16.30
C PRO A 135 -6.04 -15.51 -16.69
N THR A 136 -4.77 -15.33 -17.04
CA THR A 136 -3.86 -16.41 -17.39
C THR A 136 -2.81 -16.60 -16.32
N TRP A 137 -2.23 -17.79 -16.26
CA TRP A 137 -1.13 -18.16 -15.39
C TRP A 137 0.00 -18.68 -16.27
N ASN A 138 1.22 -18.25 -15.97
CA ASN A 138 2.44 -18.81 -16.53
C ASN A 138 3.52 -18.81 -15.45
N ALA A 139 4.23 -19.93 -15.31
CA ALA A 139 5.20 -20.12 -14.23
C ALA A 139 6.33 -19.08 -14.22
N VAL A 140 6.64 -18.48 -15.37
CA VAL A 140 7.75 -17.53 -15.53
C VAL A 140 7.27 -16.08 -15.48
N THR A 141 6.20 -15.76 -16.21
CA THR A 141 5.83 -14.36 -16.48
C THR A 141 4.61 -13.86 -15.71
N ASN A 142 3.65 -14.73 -15.37
CA ASN A 142 2.42 -14.33 -14.71
C ASN A 142 2.00 -15.40 -13.69
N ASN A 143 2.61 -15.35 -12.51
CA ASN A 143 2.45 -16.34 -11.44
C ASN A 143 2.07 -15.66 -10.11
N CYS A 144 1.99 -16.43 -9.03
CA CYS A 144 1.67 -15.91 -7.71
C CYS A 144 2.65 -14.82 -7.24
N ASN A 145 3.96 -14.98 -7.48
CA ASN A 145 4.96 -13.98 -7.13
C ASN A 145 4.81 -12.69 -7.94
N HIS A 146 4.52 -12.79 -9.23
CA HIS A 146 4.25 -11.62 -10.06
C HIS A 146 3.05 -10.83 -9.52
N PHE A 147 1.93 -11.51 -9.25
CA PHE A 147 0.75 -10.88 -8.67
C PHE A 147 1.03 -10.21 -7.30
N ILE A 148 1.74 -10.90 -6.41
CA ILE A 148 2.14 -10.33 -5.12
C ILE A 148 3.07 -9.13 -5.30
N GLY A 149 3.95 -9.16 -6.30
CA GLY A 149 4.77 -8.04 -6.73
C GLY A 149 3.93 -6.82 -7.12
N GLU A 150 2.94 -6.99 -8.00
CA GLU A 150 2.04 -5.88 -8.39
C GLU A 150 1.31 -5.26 -7.19
N LEU A 151 0.86 -6.09 -6.24
CA LEU A 151 0.22 -5.58 -5.02
C LEU A 151 1.19 -4.82 -4.12
N ALA A 152 2.44 -5.28 -4.04
CA ALA A 152 3.51 -4.61 -3.28
C ALA A 152 3.89 -3.27 -3.93
N GLU A 153 4.02 -3.21 -5.25
CA GLU A 153 4.27 -1.97 -6.00
C GLU A 153 3.13 -0.96 -5.83
N ALA A 154 1.88 -1.42 -5.87
CA ALA A 154 0.71 -0.56 -5.70
C ALA A 154 0.72 0.22 -4.36
N ILE A 155 1.33 -0.34 -3.31
CA ILE A 155 1.47 0.31 -2.01
C ILE A 155 2.82 1.02 -1.80
N GLY A 156 3.69 1.00 -2.82
CA GLY A 156 4.97 1.71 -2.84
C GLY A 156 6.17 0.92 -2.32
N LEU A 157 6.10 -0.41 -2.27
CA LEU A 157 7.24 -1.25 -1.91
C LEU A 157 8.14 -1.50 -3.13
N THR A 158 9.44 -1.72 -2.86
CA THR A 158 10.40 -2.23 -3.84
C THR A 158 10.23 -3.75 -3.97
N VAL A 159 10.17 -4.27 -5.20
CA VAL A 159 9.87 -5.69 -5.47
C VAL A 159 11.08 -6.42 -6.05
N PRO A 160 11.41 -7.64 -5.58
CA PRO A 160 12.46 -8.46 -6.19
C PRO A 160 11.98 -9.05 -7.51
N GLY A 161 12.89 -9.52 -8.37
CA GLY A 161 12.50 -10.22 -9.61
C GLY A 161 11.55 -11.40 -9.33
N SER A 162 10.46 -11.52 -10.08
CA SER A 162 9.41 -12.53 -9.83
C SER A 162 9.79 -13.95 -10.21
N PHE A 163 10.86 -14.14 -11.01
CA PHE A 163 11.35 -15.45 -11.43
C PHE A 163 12.16 -16.15 -10.33
N GLN A 164 11.44 -16.60 -9.30
CA GLN A 164 11.96 -17.35 -8.18
C GLN A 164 10.83 -18.17 -7.54
N VAL A 165 11.18 -19.14 -6.70
CA VAL A 165 10.20 -19.88 -5.90
C VAL A 165 9.59 -18.98 -4.81
N SER A 166 8.35 -19.25 -4.42
CA SER A 166 7.64 -18.47 -3.39
C SER A 166 8.39 -18.45 -2.05
N TYR A 167 9.07 -19.55 -1.71
CA TYR A 167 9.91 -19.64 -0.50
C TYR A 167 11.04 -18.60 -0.45
N ALA A 168 11.50 -18.10 -1.59
CA ALA A 168 12.52 -17.05 -1.68
C ALA A 168 11.91 -15.65 -1.85
N PHE A 169 10.80 -15.55 -2.58
CA PHE A 169 10.21 -14.27 -3.01
C PHE A 169 9.79 -13.38 -1.84
N VAL A 170 8.96 -13.88 -0.92
CA VAL A 170 8.46 -13.07 0.21
C VAL A 170 9.59 -12.68 1.19
N PRO A 171 10.55 -13.57 1.52
CA PRO A 171 11.75 -13.15 2.26
C PRO A 171 12.57 -12.08 1.56
N ALA A 172 12.78 -12.18 0.24
CA ALA A 172 13.50 -11.16 -0.53
C ALA A 172 12.74 -9.83 -0.56
N LEU A 173 11.42 -9.86 -0.73
CA LEU A 173 10.54 -8.69 -0.64
C LEU A 173 10.68 -7.99 0.73
N LYS A 174 10.67 -8.76 1.82
CA LYS A 174 10.90 -8.22 3.16
C LYS A 174 12.29 -7.59 3.28
N ALA A 175 13.33 -8.28 2.82
CA ALA A 175 14.71 -7.81 2.93
C ALA A 175 14.91 -6.45 2.25
N LEU A 176 14.40 -6.28 1.02
CA LEU A 176 14.48 -5.01 0.29
C LEU A 176 13.81 -3.86 1.04
N ASN A 177 12.64 -4.09 1.64
CA ASN A 177 11.84 -3.01 2.20
C ASN A 177 12.13 -2.71 3.67
N VAL A 178 12.73 -3.65 4.41
CA VAL A 178 13.23 -3.40 5.77
C VAL A 178 14.60 -2.73 5.72
N ALA A 179 15.48 -3.12 4.79
CA ALA A 179 16.80 -2.49 4.64
C ALA A 179 16.70 -1.03 4.15
N ASN A 180 15.74 -0.73 3.27
CA ASN A 180 15.51 0.62 2.74
C ASN A 180 14.73 1.54 3.71
N HIS A 181 14.18 1.02 4.80
CA HIS A 181 13.42 1.79 5.80
C HIS A 181 13.76 1.34 7.24
N PRO A 182 14.94 1.71 7.77
CA PRO A 182 15.37 1.31 9.12
C PRO A 182 14.45 1.84 10.25
N ASP A 183 13.64 2.88 10.00
CA ASP A 183 12.85 3.54 11.03
C ASP A 183 11.38 3.04 11.16
N GLY A 184 11.00 2.02 10.39
CA GLY A 184 9.64 1.43 10.44
C GLY A 184 9.48 0.24 11.39
N ALA A 185 10.57 -0.24 11.98
CA ALA A 185 10.50 -1.28 13.00
C ALA A 185 9.97 -0.67 14.29
N SER A 186 8.66 -0.81 14.52
CA SER A 186 8.03 -0.71 15.83
C SER A 186 8.99 -1.26 16.90
N THR A 187 9.56 -0.34 17.66
CA THR A 187 10.38 -0.65 18.82
C THR A 187 9.45 -1.20 19.89
N SER A 188 9.15 -2.49 19.78
CA SER A 188 8.80 -3.29 20.96
C SER A 188 10.07 -3.43 21.79
N LYS A 189 10.48 -2.34 22.45
CA LYS A 189 11.32 -2.43 23.65
C LYS A 189 10.46 -3.10 24.70
N ARG A 190 10.50 -4.44 24.71
CA ARG A 190 10.12 -5.22 25.88
C ARG A 190 11.05 -4.75 27.01
N SER A 191 10.53 -3.89 27.87
CA SER A 191 11.18 -3.50 29.11
C SER A 191 11.29 -4.75 29.98
N SER A 192 12.44 -5.42 29.90
CA SER A 192 12.82 -6.47 30.83
C SER A 192 13.28 -5.80 32.12
N LYS A 193 12.33 -5.50 32.99
CA LYS A 193 12.62 -5.25 34.41
C LYS A 193 12.97 -6.61 35.04
N PRO A 194 14.13 -6.78 35.71
CA PRO A 194 14.44 -8.01 36.44
C PRO A 194 13.47 -8.15 37.61
N GLN A 195 12.77 -9.29 37.69
CA GLN A 195 11.99 -9.65 38.86
C GLN A 195 12.94 -10.31 39.87
N ALA A 196 13.06 -9.72 41.06
CA ALA A 196 13.85 -10.28 42.15
C ALA A 196 13.23 -11.61 42.64
N PRO A 197 14.04 -12.54 43.16
CA PRO A 197 13.54 -13.82 43.65
C PRO A 197 12.76 -13.59 44.95
N GLN A 198 11.58 -14.20 45.04
CA GLN A 198 10.85 -14.29 46.31
C GLN A 198 11.50 -15.40 47.14
N THR A 199 11.81 -15.05 48.39
CA THR A 199 12.34 -15.91 49.45
C THR A 199 11.33 -16.95 49.91
#